data_AF-A0A5E4G0N1-F1
#
_entry.id   AF-A0A5E4G0N1-F1
#
_cell.length_a   1.000
_cell.length_b   1.000
_cell.length_c   1.000
_cell.angle_alpha   90.00
_cell.angle_beta   90.00
_cell.angle_gamma   90.00
#
_symmetry.space_group_name_H-M   'P 1'
#
loop_
_entity.id
_entity.type
_entity.pdbx_description
1 polymer ?
#
loop_
_entity_poly.entity_id
_entity_poly.type
_entity_poly.pdbx_seq_one_letter_code
_entity_poly.pdbx_strand_id
1 'polypeptide(L)'
;MYCGRAKVIQPYLVMNLKYFTYEELEEATNGFKEELGRGAFATVFKGVLRSSDNGKYVAVKRLDNMVKDNELEFKAEINSIGKTNHKNLVQLLGFCNEGQHRILVYEFMSNGSLAGFLFGESMPNWYKRRQIALGIARGLLYLHEDCSSQIIHCDIKPQNILLDDSIGARISDFGLAKLLKMDQTHTTTGIRGTKGYVAPEWFKNFPITLKVDVYSYGILLLEIVCCRRNFEQQAEDEDQMILADWAYDCYEQKKLHLLFKNDDEAMEDMKTMEKYVMIAIWCIQEDPSLRPTTKKLTLMLEGTVEVSIPPNPSSFTSSIM
;
A
#
# COMPACT_ATOMS: atom_id res chain seq x y z
N MET A 1 -30.55 -34.84 27.29
CA MET A 1 -29.30 -34.68 26.52
C MET A 1 -29.17 -33.22 26.15
N TYR A 2 -28.45 -32.44 26.96
CA TYR A 2 -28.11 -31.05 26.63
C TYR A 2 -26.78 -31.08 25.88
N CYS A 3 -26.82 -30.88 24.57
CA CYS A 3 -25.62 -30.69 23.76
C CYS A 3 -25.09 -29.28 24.08
N GLY A 4 -24.04 -29.22 24.89
CA GLY A 4 -23.37 -27.97 25.23
C GLY A 4 -22.73 -27.38 23.99
N ARG A 5 -23.20 -26.18 23.58
CA ARG A 5 -22.44 -25.33 22.66
C ARG A 5 -21.05 -25.12 23.26
N ALA A 6 -20.02 -25.63 22.58
CA ALA A 6 -18.65 -25.33 22.89
C ALA A 6 -18.48 -23.79 22.89
N LYS A 7 -18.12 -23.22 24.04
CA LYS A 7 -17.69 -21.82 24.12
C LYS A 7 -16.40 -21.71 23.30
N VAL A 8 -16.48 -21.01 22.17
CA VAL A 8 -15.30 -20.57 21.43
C VAL A 8 -14.50 -19.65 22.35
N ILE A 9 -13.35 -20.14 22.83
CA ILE A 9 -12.40 -19.34 23.61
C ILE A 9 -11.77 -18.35 22.63
N GLN A 10 -12.04 -17.04 22.82
CA GLN A 10 -11.64 -15.95 21.93
C GLN A 10 -10.16 -15.55 22.15
N PRO A 11 -9.26 -15.71 21.16
CA PRO A 11 -7.90 -15.18 21.25
C PRO A 11 -7.77 -13.75 20.69
N TYR A 12 -8.78 -13.24 19.98
CA TYR A 12 -8.72 -11.96 19.24
C TYR A 12 -9.86 -11.04 19.67
N LEU A 13 -9.66 -10.28 20.75
CA LEU A 13 -10.61 -9.25 21.19
C LEU A 13 -10.39 -7.96 20.37
N VAL A 14 -10.84 -7.96 19.11
CA VAL A 14 -10.95 -6.72 18.31
C VAL A 14 -12.40 -6.29 18.36
N MET A 15 -12.72 -5.36 19.27
CA MET A 15 -14.10 -5.06 19.71
C MET A 15 -15.07 -4.57 18.61
N ASN A 16 -14.60 -4.34 17.38
CA ASN A 16 -15.39 -3.79 16.27
C ASN A 16 -15.48 -4.70 15.02
N LEU A 17 -14.88 -5.89 15.04
CA LEU A 17 -14.92 -6.81 13.89
C LEU A 17 -16.06 -7.83 14.03
N LYS A 18 -16.83 -8.03 12.96
CA LYS A 18 -17.85 -9.10 12.94
C LYS A 18 -17.18 -10.46 12.75
N TYR A 19 -17.59 -11.43 13.54
CA TYR A 19 -17.28 -12.84 13.30
C TYR A 19 -18.29 -13.40 12.30
N PHE A 20 -17.80 -14.02 11.24
CA PHE A 20 -18.61 -14.72 10.24
C PHE A 20 -18.34 -16.22 10.28
N THR A 21 -19.37 -17.02 10.04
CA THR A 21 -19.18 -18.45 9.76
C THR A 21 -18.71 -18.65 8.32
N TYR A 22 -18.11 -19.81 8.02
CA TYR A 22 -17.78 -20.17 6.64
C TYR A 22 -19.04 -20.23 5.77
N GLU A 23 -20.12 -20.83 6.28
CA GLU A 23 -21.41 -20.96 5.57
C GLU A 23 -22.00 -19.59 5.20
N GLU A 24 -21.96 -18.62 6.11
CA GLU A 24 -22.40 -17.25 5.83
C GLU A 24 -21.61 -16.61 4.67
N LEU A 25 -20.30 -16.83 4.62
CA LEU A 25 -19.44 -16.27 3.56
C LEU A 25 -19.56 -17.02 2.24
N GLU A 26 -19.79 -18.33 2.29
CA GLU A 26 -20.08 -19.15 1.11
C GLU A 26 -21.41 -18.71 0.47
N GLU A 27 -22.46 -18.49 1.27
CA GLU A 27 -23.73 -17.95 0.79
C GLU A 27 -23.57 -16.53 0.23
N ALA A 28 -22.89 -15.64 0.97
CA ALA A 28 -22.69 -14.26 0.57
C ALA A 28 -21.92 -14.12 -0.75
N THR A 29 -21.04 -15.06 -1.07
CA THR A 29 -20.22 -15.08 -2.30
C THR A 29 -20.78 -16.00 -3.39
N ASN A 30 -21.96 -16.58 -3.19
CA ASN A 30 -22.57 -17.56 -4.08
C ASN A 30 -21.62 -18.72 -4.41
N GLY A 31 -21.00 -19.30 -3.39
CA GLY A 31 -20.01 -20.37 -3.52
C GLY A 31 -18.65 -19.88 -4.03
N PHE A 32 -18.22 -18.67 -3.65
CA PHE A 32 -16.96 -18.05 -4.10
C PHE A 32 -16.86 -17.96 -5.64
N LYS A 33 -17.93 -17.52 -6.30
CA LYS A 33 -18.05 -17.57 -7.76
C LYS A 33 -17.36 -16.42 -8.50
N GLU A 34 -17.53 -15.19 -8.02
CA GLU A 34 -17.01 -13.97 -8.69
C GLU A 34 -15.65 -13.59 -8.08
N GLU A 35 -14.57 -13.96 -8.77
CA GLU A 35 -13.21 -13.60 -8.39
C GLU A 35 -12.90 -12.16 -8.81
N LEU A 36 -12.48 -11.34 -7.84
CA LEU A 36 -12.02 -9.97 -8.05
C LEU A 36 -10.51 -9.91 -8.31
N GLY A 37 -9.76 -10.89 -7.79
CA GLY A 37 -8.33 -11.01 -7.98
C GLY A 37 -7.73 -12.16 -7.20
N ARG A 38 -6.53 -12.57 -7.60
CA ARG A 38 -5.79 -13.68 -7.01
C ARG A 38 -4.33 -13.33 -6.87
N GLY A 39 -3.84 -13.41 -5.63
CA GLY A 39 -2.44 -13.31 -5.29
C GLY A 39 -1.80 -14.68 -5.13
N ALA A 40 -0.55 -14.71 -4.67
CA ALA A 40 0.17 -15.95 -4.41
C ALA A 40 -0.42 -16.78 -3.26
N PHE A 41 -1.09 -16.14 -2.31
CA PHE A 41 -1.51 -16.75 -1.03
C PHE A 41 -3.01 -16.58 -0.73
N ALA A 42 -3.73 -15.84 -1.57
CA ALA A 42 -5.11 -15.48 -1.34
C ALA A 42 -5.88 -15.30 -2.65
N THR A 43 -7.17 -15.61 -2.60
CA THR A 43 -8.14 -15.24 -3.65
C THR A 43 -9.19 -14.32 -3.04
N VAL A 44 -9.50 -13.23 -3.74
CA VAL A 44 -10.50 -12.25 -3.32
C VAL A 44 -11.75 -12.43 -4.15
N PHE A 45 -12.90 -12.56 -3.49
CA PHE A 45 -14.20 -12.76 -4.12
C PHE A 45 -15.13 -11.59 -3.81
N LYS A 46 -16.05 -11.30 -4.71
CA LYS A 46 -17.16 -10.38 -4.42
C LYS A 46 -18.23 -11.11 -3.64
N GLY A 47 -18.78 -10.45 -2.62
CA GLY A 47 -19.91 -10.94 -1.86
C GLY A 47 -20.94 -9.86 -1.58
N VAL A 48 -22.13 -10.30 -1.14
CA VAL A 48 -23.21 -9.42 -0.69
C VAL A 48 -23.70 -9.90 0.67
N LEU A 49 -23.50 -9.08 1.70
CA LEU A 49 -24.04 -9.36 3.05
C LEU A 49 -25.52 -8.98 3.10
N ARG A 50 -26.39 -9.95 3.39
CA ARG A 50 -27.86 -9.81 3.45
C ARG A 50 -28.40 -9.07 4.69
N SER A 51 -27.54 -8.36 5.42
CA SER A 51 -27.87 -7.77 6.74
C SER A 51 -28.65 -6.45 6.70
N SER A 52 -29.04 -5.94 5.52
CA SER A 52 -29.89 -4.75 5.35
C SER A 52 -30.64 -4.79 4.01
N ASP A 53 -31.75 -4.03 3.90
CA ASP A 53 -32.75 -4.09 2.81
C ASP A 53 -32.20 -3.91 1.37
N ASN A 54 -30.96 -3.42 1.21
CA ASN A 54 -30.32 -3.24 -0.10
C ASN A 54 -29.07 -4.11 -0.33
N GLY A 55 -28.65 -4.92 0.66
CA GLY A 55 -27.40 -5.69 0.61
C GLY A 55 -26.13 -4.81 0.61
N LYS A 56 -25.12 -5.19 1.40
CA LYS A 56 -23.81 -4.50 1.39
C LYS A 56 -22.82 -5.31 0.58
N TYR A 57 -22.29 -4.74 -0.50
CA TYR A 57 -21.18 -5.36 -1.25
C TYR A 57 -19.92 -5.40 -0.38
N VAL A 58 -19.24 -6.54 -0.43
CA VAL A 58 -18.00 -6.80 0.32
C VAL A 58 -16.97 -7.49 -0.57
N ALA A 59 -15.69 -7.33 -0.22
CA ALA A 59 -14.60 -8.11 -0.75
C ALA A 59 -14.21 -9.20 0.27
N VAL A 60 -14.29 -10.46 -0.13
CA VAL A 60 -14.04 -11.63 0.72
C VAL A 60 -12.70 -12.24 0.32
N LYS A 61 -11.64 -11.93 1.09
CA LYS A 61 -10.28 -12.44 0.89
C LYS A 61 -10.16 -13.79 1.59
N ARG A 62 -10.12 -14.88 0.83
CA ARG A 62 -9.89 -16.24 1.32
C ARG A 62 -8.41 -16.59 1.18
N LEU A 63 -7.75 -16.88 2.29
CA LEU A 63 -6.36 -17.33 2.30
C LEU A 63 -6.31 -18.83 1.97
N ASP A 64 -5.33 -19.26 1.18
CA ASP A 64 -5.22 -20.65 0.73
C ASP A 64 -4.67 -21.57 1.84
N ASN A 65 -5.30 -22.73 2.07
CA ASN A 65 -5.02 -23.54 3.28
C ASN A 65 -3.66 -24.28 3.26
N MET A 66 -2.89 -24.18 2.17
CA MET A 66 -1.71 -25.03 1.92
C MET A 66 -0.38 -24.41 2.39
N VAL A 67 -0.37 -23.19 2.93
CA VAL A 67 0.86 -22.44 3.20
C VAL A 67 0.94 -22.04 4.67
N LYS A 68 2.00 -22.46 5.37
CA LYS A 68 2.25 -22.14 6.80
C LYS A 68 2.29 -20.62 7.08
N ASP A 69 2.72 -19.82 6.12
CA ASP A 69 2.76 -18.36 6.24
C ASP A 69 1.36 -17.71 6.31
N ASN A 70 0.31 -18.37 5.84
CA ASN A 70 -1.03 -17.78 5.78
C ASN A 70 -1.65 -17.54 7.16
N GLU A 71 -1.29 -18.33 8.18
CA GLU A 71 -1.71 -18.05 9.56
C GLU A 71 -1.04 -16.78 10.09
N LEU A 72 0.22 -16.53 9.71
CA LEU A 72 0.95 -15.32 10.09
C LEU A 72 0.35 -14.09 9.39
N GLU A 73 0.04 -14.18 8.10
CA GLU A 73 -0.62 -13.09 7.34
C GLU A 73 -2.01 -12.79 7.90
N PHE A 74 -2.82 -13.82 8.17
CA PHE A 74 -4.14 -13.65 8.79
C PHE A 74 -4.05 -12.91 10.13
N LYS A 75 -3.12 -13.34 10.99
CA LYS A 75 -2.87 -12.69 12.28
C LYS A 75 -2.34 -11.28 12.10
N ALA A 76 -1.47 -11.03 11.13
CA ALA A 76 -0.93 -9.70 10.84
C ALA A 76 -2.06 -8.75 10.45
N GLU A 77 -2.95 -9.13 9.52
CA GLU A 77 -4.09 -8.31 9.09
C GLU A 77 -5.03 -8.02 10.27
N ILE A 78 -5.49 -9.05 11.01
CA ILE A 78 -6.41 -8.82 12.14
C ILE A 78 -5.80 -7.90 13.21
N ASN A 79 -4.50 -8.05 13.51
CA ASN A 79 -3.85 -7.26 14.55
C ASN A 79 -3.51 -5.83 14.10
N SER A 80 -3.27 -5.62 12.81
CA SER A 80 -2.97 -4.30 12.23
C SER A 80 -4.25 -3.56 11.88
N ILE A 81 -4.82 -3.84 10.69
CA ILE A 81 -5.96 -3.08 10.15
C ILE A 81 -7.21 -3.20 11.03
N GLY A 82 -7.38 -4.31 11.76
CA GLY A 82 -8.53 -4.52 12.66
C GLY A 82 -8.69 -3.45 13.75
N LYS A 83 -7.61 -2.73 14.11
CA LYS A 83 -7.62 -1.66 15.13
C LYS A 83 -7.59 -0.26 14.54
N THR A 84 -7.67 -0.14 13.22
CA THR A 84 -7.55 1.13 12.51
C THR A 84 -8.89 1.60 11.97
N ASN A 85 -9.06 2.92 11.87
CA ASN A 85 -10.19 3.51 11.17
C ASN A 85 -9.76 4.85 10.56
N HIS A 86 -9.50 4.85 9.26
CA HIS A 86 -9.04 6.03 8.55
C HIS A 86 -9.53 6.03 7.11
N LYS A 87 -9.91 7.20 6.59
CA LYS A 87 -10.51 7.37 5.24
C LYS A 87 -9.59 6.98 4.07
N ASN A 88 -8.30 6.79 4.32
CA ASN A 88 -7.33 6.36 3.31
C ASN A 88 -6.80 4.94 3.55
N LEU A 89 -7.47 4.16 4.40
CA LEU A 89 -7.25 2.73 4.57
C LEU A 89 -8.53 1.98 4.22
N VAL A 90 -8.41 0.76 3.69
CA VAL A 90 -9.56 -0.12 3.49
C VAL A 90 -10.03 -0.65 4.84
N GLN A 91 -11.34 -0.58 5.08
CA GLN A 91 -11.94 -1.06 6.32
C GLN A 91 -12.10 -2.59 6.33
N LEU A 92 -11.46 -3.25 7.29
CA LEU A 92 -11.78 -4.63 7.65
C LEU A 92 -13.12 -4.64 8.41
N LEU A 93 -14.11 -5.34 7.87
CA LEU A 93 -15.46 -5.46 8.43
C LEU A 93 -15.59 -6.66 9.39
N GLY A 94 -14.80 -7.71 9.14
CA GLY A 94 -14.84 -8.91 9.94
C GLY A 94 -14.01 -10.05 9.37
N PHE A 95 -14.11 -11.22 9.98
CA PHE A 95 -13.34 -12.39 9.61
C PHE A 95 -14.05 -13.70 9.94
N CYS A 96 -13.64 -14.78 9.28
CA CYS A 96 -13.95 -16.17 9.61
C CYS A 96 -12.66 -16.90 9.98
N ASN A 97 -12.69 -17.59 11.12
CA ASN A 97 -11.60 -18.38 11.66
C ASN A 97 -12.13 -19.76 12.10
N GLU A 98 -12.63 -20.54 11.14
CA GLU A 98 -13.29 -21.83 11.38
C GLU A 98 -12.48 -22.99 10.82
N GLY A 99 -12.01 -23.89 11.69
CA GLY A 99 -11.19 -25.03 11.27
C GLY A 99 -9.96 -24.58 10.48
N GLN A 100 -9.90 -24.97 9.20
CA GLN A 100 -8.86 -24.57 8.25
C GLN A 100 -9.14 -23.25 7.53
N HIS A 101 -10.36 -22.72 7.61
CA HIS A 101 -10.76 -21.52 6.88
C HIS A 101 -10.24 -20.27 7.58
N ARG A 102 -9.49 -19.45 6.82
CA ARG A 102 -9.01 -18.12 7.21
C ARG A 102 -9.49 -17.15 6.15
N ILE A 103 -10.55 -16.39 6.47
CA ILE A 103 -11.21 -15.51 5.52
C ILE A 103 -11.39 -14.13 6.15
N LEU A 104 -11.07 -13.09 5.39
CA LEU A 104 -11.16 -11.69 5.81
C LEU A 104 -12.21 -11.00 4.94
N VAL A 105 -13.04 -10.17 5.57
CA VAL A 105 -14.16 -9.48 4.91
C VAL A 105 -13.91 -7.99 4.95
N TYR A 106 -13.76 -7.39 3.79
CA TYR A 106 -13.47 -5.97 3.59
C TYR A 106 -14.66 -5.25 2.97
N GLU A 107 -14.70 -3.93 3.14
CA GLU A 107 -15.53 -3.10 2.27
C GLU A 107 -15.11 -3.27 0.80
N PHE A 108 -16.08 -3.20 -0.11
CA PHE A 108 -15.84 -3.34 -1.54
C PHE A 108 -15.38 -2.01 -2.15
N MET A 109 -14.35 -2.06 -3.00
CA MET A 109 -13.79 -0.91 -3.72
C MET A 109 -14.16 -1.01 -5.20
N SER A 110 -15.11 -0.18 -5.64
CA SER A 110 -15.73 -0.31 -6.96
C SER A 110 -14.81 0.02 -8.14
N ASN A 111 -13.82 0.89 -7.94
CA ASN A 111 -12.89 1.32 -8.97
C ASN A 111 -11.59 0.47 -9.01
N GLY A 112 -11.57 -0.64 -8.28
CA GLY A 112 -10.45 -1.60 -8.31
C GLY A 112 -9.15 -1.01 -7.76
N SER A 113 -8.02 -1.46 -8.31
CA SER A 113 -6.68 -1.04 -7.87
C SER A 113 -6.14 0.15 -8.65
N LEU A 114 -5.26 0.91 -8.00
CA LEU A 114 -4.50 2.00 -8.61
C LEU A 114 -3.64 1.51 -9.78
N ALA A 115 -3.16 0.26 -9.75
CA ALA A 115 -2.45 -0.34 -10.88
C ALA A 115 -3.28 -0.35 -12.17
N GLY A 116 -4.57 -0.74 -12.06
CA GLY A 116 -5.48 -0.73 -13.20
C GLY A 116 -5.84 0.69 -13.66
N PHE A 117 -5.89 1.63 -12.71
CA PHE A 117 -6.16 3.04 -12.99
C PHE A 117 -4.98 3.77 -13.67
N LEU A 118 -3.74 3.53 -13.24
CA LEU A 118 -2.55 4.19 -13.78
C LEU A 118 -2.10 3.60 -15.11
N PHE A 119 -2.14 2.27 -15.24
CA PHE A 119 -1.58 1.54 -16.38
C PHE A 119 -2.66 0.97 -17.30
N GLY A 120 -3.87 1.53 -17.23
CA GLY A 120 -4.99 1.20 -18.10
C GLY A 120 -4.89 1.88 -19.47
N GLU A 121 -5.99 1.88 -20.21
CA GLU A 121 -6.04 2.42 -21.58
C GLU A 121 -5.92 3.95 -21.63
N SER A 122 -6.40 4.65 -20.60
CA SER A 122 -6.41 6.11 -20.54
C SER A 122 -5.55 6.62 -19.41
N MET A 123 -4.71 7.61 -19.71
CA MET A 123 -3.89 8.28 -18.71
C MET A 123 -4.79 9.09 -17.77
N PRO A 124 -4.66 8.92 -16.44
CA PRO A 124 -5.41 9.73 -15.50
C PRO A 124 -5.00 11.21 -15.50
N ASN A 125 -5.99 12.09 -15.37
CA ASN A 125 -5.78 13.53 -15.19
C ASN A 125 -4.83 13.83 -13.99
N TRP A 126 -4.00 14.87 -14.15
CA TRP A 126 -2.97 15.24 -13.17
C TRP A 126 -3.53 15.61 -11.78
N TYR A 127 -4.64 16.33 -11.72
CA TYR A 127 -5.31 16.67 -10.47
C TYR A 127 -5.70 15.42 -9.67
N LYS A 128 -6.26 14.39 -10.33
CA LYS A 128 -6.64 13.14 -9.65
C LYS A 128 -5.41 12.39 -9.12
N ARG A 129 -4.33 12.34 -9.90
CA ARG A 129 -3.05 11.74 -9.47
C ARG A 129 -2.49 12.39 -8.20
N ARG A 130 -2.53 13.72 -8.11
CA ARG A 130 -2.14 14.45 -6.87
C ARG A 130 -3.00 14.10 -5.68
N GLN A 131 -4.33 14.03 -5.85
CA GLN A 131 -5.24 13.66 -4.76
C GLN A 131 -4.98 12.23 -4.26
N ILE A 132 -4.71 11.30 -5.17
CA ILE A 132 -4.34 9.92 -4.85
C ILE A 132 -3.00 9.89 -4.07
N ALA A 133 -1.95 10.54 -4.59
CA ALA A 133 -0.65 10.60 -3.94
C ALA A 133 -0.73 11.15 -2.51
N LEU A 134 -1.49 12.23 -2.31
CA LEU A 134 -1.72 12.82 -1.00
C LEU A 134 -2.57 11.93 -0.09
N GLY A 135 -3.60 11.26 -0.63
CA GLY A 135 -4.42 10.31 0.11
C GLY A 135 -3.59 9.14 0.66
N ILE A 136 -2.71 8.57 -0.16
CA ILE A 136 -1.79 7.50 0.25
C ILE A 136 -0.84 8.01 1.35
N ALA A 137 -0.24 9.19 1.18
CA ALA A 137 0.64 9.77 2.19
C ALA A 137 -0.06 9.98 3.54
N ARG A 138 -1.32 10.45 3.53
CA ARG A 138 -2.15 10.57 4.74
C ARG A 138 -2.48 9.22 5.37
N GLY A 139 -2.75 8.20 4.56
CA GLY A 139 -2.92 6.83 5.06
C GLY A 139 -1.67 6.30 5.75
N LEU A 140 -0.50 6.48 5.15
CA LEU A 140 0.78 6.11 5.75
C LEU A 140 1.09 6.93 7.00
N LEU A 141 0.78 8.23 7.01
CA LEU A 141 0.97 9.09 8.18
C LEU A 141 0.20 8.54 9.38
N TYR A 142 -1.06 8.18 9.14
CA TYR A 142 -1.89 7.58 10.16
C TYR A 142 -1.31 6.27 10.72
N LEU A 143 -0.80 5.38 9.85
CA LEU A 143 -0.16 4.13 10.27
C LEU A 143 1.13 4.34 11.07
N HIS A 144 1.92 5.35 10.68
CA HIS A 144 3.26 5.58 11.23
C HIS A 144 3.27 6.42 12.49
N GLU A 145 2.36 7.40 12.61
CA GLU A 145 2.45 8.44 13.65
C GLU A 145 1.16 8.57 14.48
N ASP A 146 -0.03 8.31 13.92
CA ASP A 146 -1.31 8.54 14.63
C ASP A 146 -1.91 7.28 15.26
N CYS A 147 -1.44 6.08 14.88
CA CYS A 147 -1.87 4.82 15.49
C CYS A 147 -1.26 4.62 16.88
N SER A 148 -2.03 4.01 17.79
CA SER A 148 -1.57 3.66 19.15
C SER A 148 -0.34 2.73 19.17
N SER A 149 -0.15 1.94 18.12
CA SER A 149 1.07 1.20 17.83
C SER A 149 1.45 1.54 16.40
N GLN A 150 2.73 1.84 16.16
CA GLN A 150 3.20 2.15 14.81
C GLN A 150 3.12 0.89 13.95
N ILE A 151 2.61 1.03 12.73
CA ILE A 151 2.42 -0.07 11.78
C ILE A 151 3.31 0.19 10.57
N ILE A 152 4.24 -0.73 10.29
CA ILE A 152 4.95 -0.80 9.00
C ILE A 152 4.11 -1.67 8.07
N HIS A 153 3.67 -1.16 6.93
CA HIS A 153 2.86 -1.85 5.94
C HIS A 153 3.62 -2.95 5.19
N CYS A 154 4.88 -2.70 4.83
CA CYS A 154 5.81 -3.61 4.16
C CYS A 154 5.54 -3.95 2.69
N ASP A 155 4.38 -3.60 2.13
CA ASP A 155 4.03 -3.91 0.72
C ASP A 155 3.25 -2.78 0.03
N ILE A 156 3.76 -1.54 0.13
CA ILE A 156 3.16 -0.40 -0.59
C ILE A 156 3.51 -0.49 -2.09
N LYS A 157 2.47 -0.60 -2.92
CA LYS A 157 2.55 -0.71 -4.38
C LYS A 157 1.19 -0.41 -5.02
N PRO A 158 1.10 -0.12 -6.33
CA PRO A 158 -0.16 0.24 -6.99
C PRO A 158 -1.26 -0.82 -6.85
N GLN A 159 -0.91 -2.10 -6.77
CA GLN A 159 -1.89 -3.19 -6.64
C GLN A 159 -2.57 -3.20 -5.27
N ASN A 160 -1.89 -2.70 -4.24
CA ASN A 160 -2.38 -2.66 -2.85
C ASN A 160 -3.01 -1.30 -2.48
N ILE A 161 -3.08 -0.36 -3.43
CA ILE A 161 -3.90 0.84 -3.29
C ILE A 161 -5.19 0.62 -4.05
N LEU A 162 -6.31 0.60 -3.36
CA LEU A 162 -7.64 0.50 -3.97
C LEU A 162 -8.28 1.89 -4.09
N LEU A 163 -9.25 2.01 -5.00
CA LEU A 163 -9.96 3.25 -5.28
C LEU A 163 -11.44 3.11 -4.90
N ASP A 164 -11.92 4.00 -4.03
CA ASP A 164 -13.33 4.08 -3.69
C ASP A 164 -14.16 4.76 -4.80
N ASP A 165 -15.48 4.87 -4.61
CA ASP A 165 -16.42 5.42 -5.58
C ASP A 165 -16.07 6.85 -6.05
N SER A 166 -15.33 7.61 -5.24
CA SER A 166 -14.90 8.98 -5.55
C SER A 166 -13.48 9.06 -6.13
N ILE A 167 -12.87 7.92 -6.46
CA ILE A 167 -11.45 7.78 -6.83
C ILE A 167 -10.54 8.21 -5.67
N GLY A 168 -11.01 8.01 -4.43
CA GLY A 168 -10.21 8.19 -3.21
C GLY A 168 -9.31 6.98 -2.96
N ALA A 169 -8.04 7.22 -2.67
CA ALA A 169 -7.06 6.16 -2.43
C ALA A 169 -7.22 5.52 -1.04
N ARG A 170 -7.22 4.17 -1.01
CA ARG A 170 -7.34 3.31 0.17
C ARG A 170 -6.21 2.29 0.20
N ILE A 171 -5.34 2.36 1.20
CA ILE A 171 -4.28 1.36 1.41
C ILE A 171 -4.93 0.05 1.87
N SER A 172 -4.53 -1.06 1.26
CA SER A 172 -5.05 -2.41 1.49
C SER A 172 -3.91 -3.42 1.60
N ASP A 173 -4.24 -4.67 1.93
CA ASP A 173 -3.32 -5.80 2.00
C ASP A 173 -2.23 -5.69 3.09
N PHE A 174 -2.66 -5.88 4.33
CA PHE A 174 -1.82 -5.79 5.52
C PHE A 174 -1.17 -7.14 5.91
N GLY A 175 -1.17 -8.14 5.02
CA GLY A 175 -0.64 -9.48 5.31
C GLY A 175 0.83 -9.49 5.73
N LEU A 176 1.61 -8.53 5.23
CA LEU A 176 3.02 -8.39 5.55
C LEU A 176 3.31 -7.39 6.68
N ALA A 177 2.29 -6.72 7.21
CA ALA A 177 2.44 -5.62 8.15
C ALA A 177 3.12 -6.04 9.46
N LYS A 178 3.84 -5.10 10.08
CA LYS A 178 4.52 -5.26 11.37
C LYS A 178 4.07 -4.19 12.34
N LEU A 179 3.60 -4.62 13.52
CA LEU A 179 3.33 -3.72 14.62
C LEU A 179 4.61 -3.54 15.44
N LEU A 180 5.07 -2.31 15.58
CA LEU A 180 6.14 -1.96 16.51
C LEU A 180 5.55 -1.76 17.92
N LYS A 181 6.26 -2.24 18.94
CA LYS A 181 5.95 -1.90 20.34
C LYS A 181 6.29 -0.43 20.60
N MET A 182 5.71 0.16 21.65
CA MET A 182 5.89 1.59 21.98
C MET A 182 7.35 2.02 22.15
N ASP A 183 8.24 1.11 22.53
CA ASP A 183 9.68 1.32 22.74
C ASP A 183 10.55 0.89 21.54
N GLN A 184 9.94 0.39 20.46
CA GLN A 184 10.64 -0.12 19.29
C GLN A 184 10.60 0.87 18.13
N THR A 185 11.77 1.22 17.61
CA THR A 185 11.93 2.04 16.40
C THR A 185 12.21 1.22 15.15
N HIS A 186 12.50 -0.07 15.33
CA HIS A 186 12.88 -1.01 14.27
C HIS A 186 12.41 -2.43 14.59
N THR A 187 12.36 -3.28 13.57
CA THR A 187 12.07 -4.71 13.72
C THR A 187 12.92 -5.54 12.75
N THR A 188 13.14 -6.81 13.09
CA THR A 188 13.88 -7.74 12.23
C THR A 188 12.90 -8.71 11.59
N THR A 189 12.89 -8.74 10.25
CA THR A 189 12.09 -9.67 9.46
C THR A 189 12.88 -10.02 8.20
N GLY A 190 12.75 -11.25 7.73
CA GLY A 190 13.28 -11.63 6.42
C GLY A 190 12.70 -10.75 5.31
N ILE A 191 13.38 -10.70 4.17
CA ILE A 191 12.95 -9.93 2.99
C ILE A 191 11.56 -10.44 2.59
N ARG A 192 10.58 -9.56 2.71
CA ARG A 192 9.19 -9.77 2.31
C ARG A 192 8.74 -8.49 1.59
N GLY A 193 7.90 -8.60 0.58
CA GLY A 193 7.46 -7.47 -0.24
C GLY A 193 7.74 -7.67 -1.73
N THR A 194 7.32 -6.71 -2.53
CA THR A 194 7.32 -6.83 -3.99
C THR A 194 8.60 -6.26 -4.61
N LYS A 195 9.27 -7.04 -5.47
CA LYS A 195 10.45 -6.59 -6.23
C LYS A 195 10.13 -5.27 -6.97
N GLY A 196 11.06 -4.31 -6.88
CA GLY A 196 10.87 -2.95 -7.39
C GLY A 196 10.46 -1.93 -6.31
N TYR A 197 9.85 -2.38 -5.21
CA TYR A 197 9.40 -1.50 -4.11
C TYR A 197 10.15 -1.72 -2.79
N VAL A 198 10.92 -2.82 -2.69
CA VAL A 198 11.68 -3.18 -1.47
C VAL A 198 12.88 -2.24 -1.32
N ALA A 199 13.00 -1.64 -0.13
CA ALA A 199 14.08 -0.73 0.20
C ALA A 199 15.47 -1.44 0.27
N PRO A 200 16.57 -0.79 -0.12
CA PRO A 200 17.90 -1.41 -0.22
C PRO A 200 18.41 -2.02 1.10
N GLU A 201 18.14 -1.39 2.24
CA GLU A 201 18.60 -1.86 3.56
C GLU A 201 17.99 -3.21 3.94
N TRP A 202 16.82 -3.56 3.39
CA TRP A 202 16.18 -4.84 3.68
C TRP A 202 16.95 -6.00 3.04
N PHE A 203 17.52 -5.80 1.84
CA PHE A 203 18.38 -6.78 1.18
C PHE A 203 19.71 -7.00 1.92
N LYS A 204 20.15 -6.00 2.68
CA LYS A 204 21.38 -6.07 3.51
C LYS A 204 21.16 -6.77 4.86
N ASN A 205 19.98 -7.36 5.09
CA ASN A 205 19.55 -7.97 6.35
C ASN A 205 19.66 -7.02 7.57
N PHE A 206 19.58 -5.71 7.34
CA PHE A 206 19.48 -4.75 8.45
C PHE A 206 18.05 -4.73 9.02
N PRO A 207 17.89 -4.36 10.30
CA PRO A 207 16.56 -4.11 10.85
C PRO A 207 15.80 -3.07 10.02
N ILE A 208 14.53 -3.32 9.77
CA ILE A 208 13.67 -2.39 9.04
C ILE A 208 13.02 -1.40 9.99
N THR A 209 12.72 -0.21 9.47
CA THR A 209 11.97 0.85 10.16
C THR A 209 10.80 1.28 9.28
N LEU A 210 9.99 2.24 9.73
CA LEU A 210 8.94 2.89 8.92
C LEU A 210 9.49 3.49 7.60
N LYS A 211 10.80 3.69 7.50
CA LYS A 211 11.45 4.21 6.28
C LYS A 211 11.40 3.25 5.09
N VAL A 212 11.11 1.97 5.29
CA VAL A 212 10.91 1.04 4.15
C VAL A 212 9.63 1.39 3.39
N ASP A 213 8.55 1.74 4.09
CA ASP A 213 7.31 2.18 3.44
C ASP A 213 7.46 3.54 2.78
N VAL A 214 8.30 4.43 3.34
CA VAL A 214 8.63 5.72 2.71
C VAL A 214 9.36 5.49 1.38
N TYR A 215 10.28 4.52 1.32
CA TYR A 215 10.95 4.14 0.08
C TYR A 215 9.96 3.60 -0.95
N SER A 216 9.13 2.63 -0.55
CA SER A 216 8.10 2.07 -1.42
C SER A 216 7.11 3.13 -1.92
N TYR A 217 6.74 4.09 -1.07
CA TYR A 217 5.94 5.26 -1.45
C TYR A 217 6.66 6.13 -2.50
N GLY A 218 7.97 6.34 -2.37
CA GLY A 218 8.74 7.11 -3.35
C GLY A 218 8.70 6.50 -4.75
N ILE A 219 8.87 5.17 -4.85
CA ILE A 219 8.72 4.43 -6.10
C ILE A 219 7.29 4.57 -6.64
N LEU A 220 6.29 4.35 -5.80
CA LEU A 220 4.88 4.50 -6.15
C LEU A 220 4.55 5.94 -6.61
N LEU A 221 5.14 6.95 -5.99
CA LEU A 221 4.94 8.35 -6.37
C LEU A 221 5.47 8.62 -7.77
N LEU A 222 6.63 8.05 -8.15
CA LEU A 222 7.12 8.15 -9.52
C LEU A 222 6.17 7.48 -10.51
N GLU A 223 5.63 6.30 -10.19
CA GLU A 223 4.65 5.63 -11.04
C GLU A 223 3.36 6.45 -11.20
N ILE A 224 2.89 7.08 -10.11
CA ILE A 224 1.73 7.98 -10.14
C ILE A 224 2.03 9.18 -11.05
N VAL A 225 3.17 9.84 -10.86
CA VAL A 225 3.53 11.08 -11.56
C VAL A 225 3.78 10.82 -13.04
N CYS A 226 4.45 9.71 -13.38
CA CYS A 226 4.82 9.39 -14.76
C CYS A 226 3.79 8.51 -15.49
N CYS A 227 2.77 7.99 -14.79
CA CYS A 227 1.84 6.97 -15.31
C CYS A 227 2.56 5.78 -15.97
N ARG A 228 3.73 5.43 -15.43
CA ARG A 228 4.67 4.46 -16.00
C ARG A 228 5.04 3.43 -14.95
N ARG A 229 5.22 2.17 -15.33
CA ARG A 229 5.63 1.12 -14.39
C ARG A 229 7.07 1.38 -13.94
N ASN A 230 7.40 1.02 -12.70
CA ASN A 230 8.74 1.21 -12.15
C ASN A 230 9.82 0.42 -12.91
N PHE A 231 9.43 -0.64 -13.61
CA PHE A 231 10.30 -1.44 -14.47
C PHE A 231 9.60 -1.80 -15.78
N GLU A 232 10.25 -1.50 -16.91
CA GLU A 232 9.77 -1.85 -18.25
C GLU A 232 10.89 -2.48 -19.08
N GLN A 233 10.83 -3.81 -19.24
CA GLN A 233 11.85 -4.56 -19.98
C GLN A 233 11.94 -4.18 -21.46
N GLN A 234 10.85 -3.65 -22.02
CA GLN A 234 10.73 -3.29 -23.45
C GLN A 234 10.91 -1.79 -23.69
N ALA A 235 11.57 -1.07 -22.78
CA ALA A 235 11.93 0.32 -23.01
C ALA A 235 12.82 0.43 -24.28
N GLU A 236 12.61 1.49 -25.07
CA GLU A 236 13.40 1.74 -26.28
C GLU A 236 14.88 2.02 -25.98
N ASP A 237 15.13 2.48 -24.76
CA ASP A 237 16.43 2.88 -24.22
C ASP A 237 16.65 2.16 -22.89
N GLU A 238 17.78 1.46 -22.76
CA GLU A 238 18.12 0.66 -21.57
C GLU A 238 18.21 1.54 -20.31
N ASP A 239 18.68 2.78 -20.46
CA ASP A 239 18.78 3.76 -19.37
C ASP A 239 17.37 4.17 -18.85
N GLN A 240 16.31 3.87 -19.61
CA GLN A 240 14.93 4.17 -19.24
C GLN A 240 14.22 2.97 -18.61
N MET A 241 14.85 1.79 -18.49
CA MET A 241 14.19 0.58 -17.98
C MET A 241 13.75 0.69 -16.52
N ILE A 242 14.53 1.39 -15.69
CA ILE A 242 14.25 1.62 -14.27
C ILE A 242 13.77 3.05 -14.11
N LEU A 243 12.50 3.22 -13.73
CA LEU A 243 11.86 4.53 -13.65
C LEU A 243 12.56 5.46 -12.64
N ALA A 244 13.04 4.91 -11.52
CA ALA A 244 13.72 5.68 -10.48
C ALA A 244 15.00 6.34 -10.99
N ASP A 245 15.83 5.57 -11.71
CA ASP A 245 17.10 6.02 -12.27
C ASP A 245 16.83 7.06 -13.37
N TRP A 246 15.93 6.74 -14.31
CA TRP A 246 15.57 7.65 -15.40
C TRP A 246 14.97 8.97 -14.91
N ALA A 247 14.11 8.93 -13.89
CA ALA A 247 13.53 10.13 -13.31
C ALA A 247 14.59 11.01 -12.64
N TYR A 248 15.56 10.40 -11.97
CA TYR A 248 16.69 11.13 -11.38
C TYR A 248 17.58 11.76 -12.46
N ASP A 249 17.92 11.04 -13.53
CA ASP A 249 18.71 11.56 -14.65
C ASP A 249 17.99 12.73 -15.34
N CYS A 250 16.68 12.62 -15.56
CA CYS A 250 15.86 13.69 -16.11
C CYS A 250 15.83 14.91 -15.18
N TYR A 251 15.78 14.71 -13.87
CA TYR A 251 15.86 15.78 -12.89
C TYR A 251 17.22 16.49 -12.93
N GLU A 252 18.31 15.74 -12.82
CA GLU A 252 19.69 16.26 -12.78
C GLU A 252 20.04 17.03 -14.07
N GLN A 253 19.64 16.49 -15.23
CA GLN A 253 19.90 17.10 -16.53
C GLN A 253 18.90 18.19 -16.92
N LYS A 254 17.94 18.53 -16.05
CA LYS A 254 16.85 19.50 -16.31
C LYS A 254 15.99 19.13 -17.54
N LYS A 255 15.76 17.83 -17.74
CA LYS A 255 14.99 17.23 -18.84
C LYS A 255 13.67 16.60 -18.37
N LEU A 256 13.07 17.10 -17.28
CA LEU A 256 11.81 16.57 -16.73
C LEU A 256 10.66 16.51 -17.74
N HIS A 257 10.63 17.37 -18.75
CA HIS A 257 9.64 17.33 -19.83
C HIS A 257 9.59 15.98 -20.58
N LEU A 258 10.69 15.22 -20.58
CA LEU A 258 10.74 13.88 -21.20
C LEU A 258 9.89 12.86 -20.44
N LEU A 259 9.76 13.01 -19.11
CA LEU A 259 8.91 12.16 -18.28
C LEU A 259 7.42 12.38 -18.56
N PHE A 260 7.05 13.57 -19.06
CA PHE A 260 5.65 14.03 -19.18
C PHE A 260 5.27 14.38 -20.61
N LYS A 261 6.05 13.94 -21.61
CA LYS A 261 5.92 14.36 -23.02
C LYS A 261 4.53 14.11 -23.64
N ASN A 262 3.74 13.21 -23.06
CA ASN A 262 2.41 12.82 -23.53
C ASN A 262 1.29 13.28 -22.58
N ASP A 263 1.56 14.26 -21.72
CA ASP A 263 0.70 14.69 -20.63
C ASP A 263 0.59 16.22 -20.59
N ASP A 264 -0.31 16.77 -21.42
CA ASP A 264 -0.44 18.21 -21.61
C ASP A 264 -0.74 18.95 -20.30
N GLU A 265 -1.60 18.40 -19.44
CA GLU A 265 -1.92 18.99 -18.13
C GLU A 265 -0.71 19.04 -17.20
N ALA A 266 0.11 17.99 -17.19
CA ALA A 266 1.35 17.98 -16.42
C ALA A 266 2.37 18.98 -16.97
N MET A 267 2.44 19.12 -18.30
CA MET A 267 3.30 20.09 -18.97
C MET A 267 2.90 21.54 -18.67
N GLU A 268 1.62 21.81 -18.40
CA GLU A 268 1.16 23.12 -17.92
C GLU A 268 1.54 23.40 -16.45
N ASP A 269 1.70 22.35 -15.62
CA ASP A 269 2.02 22.43 -14.19
C ASP A 269 3.42 21.87 -13.84
N MET A 270 4.41 22.11 -14.72
CA MET A 270 5.77 21.58 -14.59
C MET A 270 6.43 21.88 -13.25
N LYS A 271 6.12 23.03 -12.63
CA LYS A 271 6.65 23.39 -11.31
C LYS A 271 6.17 22.45 -10.21
N THR A 272 4.91 22.02 -10.26
CA THR A 272 4.38 21.05 -9.29
C THR A 272 4.87 19.64 -9.61
N MET A 273 4.98 19.28 -10.89
CA MET A 273 5.57 18.01 -11.32
C MET A 273 7.01 17.85 -10.82
N GLU A 274 7.85 18.87 -11.02
CA GLU A 274 9.22 18.90 -10.52
C GLU A 274 9.27 18.68 -8.99
N LYS A 275 8.40 19.36 -8.23
CA LYS A 275 8.30 19.14 -6.77
C LYS A 275 7.95 17.70 -6.41
N TYR A 276 7.02 17.08 -7.13
CA TYR A 276 6.63 15.70 -6.86
C TYR A 276 7.76 14.72 -7.19
N VAL A 277 8.50 14.94 -8.28
CA VAL A 277 9.73 14.18 -8.59
C VAL A 277 10.77 14.37 -7.48
N MET A 278 11.03 15.60 -7.03
CA MET A 278 11.96 15.87 -5.93
C MET A 278 11.55 15.17 -4.63
N ILE A 279 10.26 15.18 -4.29
CA ILE A 279 9.73 14.47 -3.13
C ILE A 279 9.98 12.96 -3.26
N ALA A 280 9.74 12.39 -4.45
CA ALA A 280 10.03 10.99 -4.70
C ALA A 280 11.52 10.67 -4.54
N ILE A 281 12.42 11.51 -5.08
CA ILE A 281 13.88 11.37 -4.93
C ILE A 281 14.28 11.41 -3.44
N TRP A 282 13.68 12.29 -2.62
CA TRP A 282 13.88 12.28 -1.17
C TRP A 282 13.42 10.97 -0.50
N CYS A 283 12.34 10.36 -0.99
CA CYS A 283 11.80 9.12 -0.45
C CYS A 283 12.66 7.89 -0.80
N ILE A 284 13.31 7.86 -1.96
CA ILE A 284 14.05 6.69 -2.47
C ILE A 284 15.56 6.71 -2.13
N GLN A 285 16.01 7.56 -1.22
CA GLN A 285 17.41 7.60 -0.81
C GLN A 285 17.91 6.25 -0.29
N GLU A 286 19.11 5.83 -0.66
CA GLU A 286 19.68 4.56 -0.20
C GLU A 286 19.87 4.57 1.32
N ASP A 287 20.36 5.68 1.89
CA ASP A 287 20.40 5.88 3.34
C ASP A 287 18.98 6.17 3.88
N PRO A 288 18.38 5.27 4.69
CA PRO A 288 17.06 5.49 5.27
C PRO A 288 17.02 6.70 6.21
N SER A 289 18.15 7.17 6.74
CA SER A 289 18.22 8.35 7.61
C SER A 289 17.84 9.63 6.88
N LEU A 290 18.20 9.74 5.58
CA LEU A 290 17.93 10.89 4.72
C LEU A 290 16.48 10.98 4.26
N ARG A 291 15.77 9.85 4.23
CA ARG A 291 14.35 9.81 3.83
C ARG A 291 13.49 10.65 4.78
N PRO A 292 12.50 11.41 4.31
CA PRO A 292 11.64 12.21 5.18
C PRO A 292 10.77 11.32 6.09
N THR A 293 10.27 11.89 7.19
CA THR A 293 9.15 11.27 7.91
C THR A 293 7.87 11.40 7.07
N THR A 294 6.88 10.54 7.30
CA THR A 294 5.62 10.62 6.56
C THR A 294 4.88 11.93 6.80
N LYS A 295 5.01 12.53 8.00
CA LYS A 295 4.52 13.88 8.27
C LYS A 295 5.19 14.94 7.40
N LYS A 296 6.53 14.95 7.33
CA LYS A 296 7.26 15.91 6.48
C LYS A 296 6.90 15.72 5.00
N LEU A 297 6.85 14.46 4.55
CA LEU A 297 6.39 14.08 3.22
C LEU A 297 4.99 14.66 2.91
N THR A 298 4.04 14.47 3.82
CA THR A 298 2.66 14.96 3.64
C THR A 298 2.62 16.49 3.55
N LEU A 299 3.36 17.20 4.42
CA LEU A 299 3.44 18.65 4.39
C LEU A 299 4.10 19.20 3.11
N MET A 300 5.07 18.48 2.54
CA MET A 300 5.68 18.81 1.25
C MET A 300 4.67 18.65 0.10
N LEU A 301 3.88 17.58 0.09
CA LEU A 301 2.83 17.34 -0.92
C LEU A 301 1.69 18.36 -0.84
N GLU A 302 1.34 18.80 0.37
CA GLU A 302 0.35 19.85 0.63
C GLU A 302 0.88 21.26 0.27
N GLY A 303 2.18 21.39 0.00
CA GLY A 303 2.83 22.68 -0.28
C GLY A 303 2.99 23.57 0.96
N THR A 304 2.83 23.02 2.16
CA THR A 304 2.99 23.74 3.43
C THR A 304 4.46 23.88 3.81
N VAL A 305 5.31 22.95 3.36
CA VAL A 305 6.76 22.98 3.54
C VAL A 305 7.43 22.99 2.18
N GLU A 306 8.49 23.80 2.06
CA GLU A 306 9.27 23.87 0.82
C GLU A 306 10.08 22.59 0.59
N VAL A 307 10.16 22.17 -0.67
CA VAL A 307 10.93 20.97 -1.06
C VAL A 307 12.35 21.42 -1.41
N SER A 308 13.30 21.14 -0.54
CA SER A 308 14.72 21.38 -0.81
C SER A 308 15.24 20.46 -1.91
N ILE A 309 16.30 20.87 -2.60
CA ILE A 309 17.00 20.04 -3.60
C ILE A 309 17.42 18.71 -2.96
N PRO A 310 16.97 17.56 -3.48
CA PRO A 310 17.37 16.26 -2.97
C PRO A 310 18.80 15.91 -3.37
N PRO A 311 19.55 15.19 -2.51
CA PRO A 311 20.82 14.61 -2.89
C PRO A 311 20.61 13.44 -3.88
N ASN A 312 21.71 13.02 -4.51
CA ASN A 312 21.72 11.82 -5.35
C ASN A 312 21.33 10.59 -4.50
N PRO A 313 20.29 9.82 -4.91
CA PRO A 313 19.80 8.65 -4.18
C PRO A 313 20.86 7.60 -3.82
N SER A 314 21.88 7.48 -4.66
CA SER A 314 22.94 6.45 -4.61
C SER A 314 24.26 6.99 -4.05
N SER A 315 24.33 8.28 -3.68
CA SER A 315 25.54 8.84 -3.08
C SER A 315 25.64 8.44 -1.62
N PHE A 316 26.54 7.50 -1.33
CA PHE A 316 27.03 7.27 0.03
C PHE A 316 27.68 8.56 0.53
N THR A 317 27.01 9.30 1.42
CA THR A 317 27.73 10.22 2.29
C THR A 317 28.58 9.36 3.22
N SER A 318 29.87 9.29 2.92
CA SER A 318 30.88 8.71 3.81
C SER A 318 31.04 9.64 5.02
N SER A 319 30.03 9.69 5.88
CA SER A 319 30.03 10.49 7.10
C SER A 319 30.28 9.58 8.30
N ILE A 320 31.43 8.93 8.29
CA ILE A 320 32.14 8.49 9.51
C ILE A 320 33.61 8.87 9.32
N MET A 321 33.91 10.13 9.66
CA MET A 321 35.16 10.51 10.32
C MET A 321 34.80 11.16 11.64
#